data_AF-A0A3M0W1R6-F1
#
_entry.id   AF-A0A3M0W1R6-F1
#
_cell.length_a   1.000
_cell.length_b   1.000
_cell.length_c   1.000
_cell.angle_alpha   90.00
_cell.angle_beta   90.00
_cell.angle_gamma   90.00
#
_symmetry.space_group_name_H-M   'P 1'
#
loop_
_entity.id
_entity.type
_entity.pdbx_description
1 polymer ?
#
loop_
_entity_poly.entity_id
_entity_poly.type
_entity_poly.pdbx_seq_one_letter_code
_entity_poly.pdbx_strand_id
1 'polypeptide(L)'
;MLFSTPLTVLLLAVTSLNDTVTEFFPSVPGTLTALKIAALSGDLKRTIDQGTNIVSQSEQLTQDESLPVAVAVISLANEVFSSLNNIVSKKWAFDQAIFGVISATPVVKLLLEALRSSTQEFGTTLTSRLDSSLQSVAPVILTNIDNAFADAIAAFS
;
A
#
# COMPACT_ATOMS: atom_id res chain seq x y z
N MET A 1 -9.13 20.87 5.72
CA MET A 1 -7.98 20.22 5.02
C MET A 1 -7.30 19.12 5.84
N LEU A 2 -7.93 18.56 6.90
CA LEU A 2 -7.30 17.62 7.84
C LEU A 2 -6.70 16.34 7.21
N PHE A 3 -7.22 15.91 6.06
CA PHE A 3 -6.81 14.66 5.40
C PHE A 3 -5.88 14.81 4.20
N SER A 4 -5.66 16.03 3.71
CA SER A 4 -4.87 16.24 2.48
C SER A 4 -3.40 15.85 2.67
N THR A 5 -2.81 16.21 3.81
CA THR A 5 -1.41 15.92 4.13
C THR A 5 -1.16 14.41 4.31
N PRO A 6 -1.88 13.67 5.17
CA PRO A 6 -1.61 12.23 5.34
C PRO A 6 -1.83 11.43 4.05
N LEU A 7 -2.88 11.73 3.26
CA LEU A 7 -3.12 11.04 1.98
C LEU A 7 -2.03 11.35 0.94
N THR A 8 -1.49 12.58 0.93
CA THR A 8 -0.37 12.95 0.04
C THR A 8 0.90 12.20 0.42
N VAL A 9 1.21 12.10 1.72
CA VAL A 9 2.39 11.36 2.18
C VAL A 9 2.26 9.87 1.88
N LEU A 10 1.07 9.30 2.03
CA LEU A 10 0.78 7.91 1.63
C LEU A 10 1.00 7.69 0.14
N LEU A 11 0.48 8.58 -0.71
CA LEU A 11 0.66 8.51 -2.15
C LEU A 11 2.15 8.50 -2.52
N LEU A 12 2.93 9.44 -1.97
CA LEU A 12 4.38 9.52 -2.20
C LEU A 12 5.12 8.25 -1.74
N ALA A 13 4.72 7.68 -0.61
CA ALA A 13 5.31 6.45 -0.09
C ALA A 13 5.03 5.24 -1.01
N VAL A 14 3.79 5.10 -1.51
CA VAL A 14 3.43 4.04 -2.48
C VAL A 14 4.17 4.23 -3.79
N THR A 15 4.24 5.45 -4.33
CA THR A 15 4.96 5.74 -5.57
C THR A 15 6.45 5.44 -5.43
N SER A 16 7.11 5.87 -4.35
CA SER A 16 8.54 5.59 -4.12
C SER A 16 8.84 4.09 -4.03
N LEU A 17 7.96 3.33 -3.37
CA LEU A 17 8.05 1.87 -3.35
C LEU A 17 7.88 1.29 -4.75
N ASN A 18 6.85 1.72 -5.48
CA ASN A 18 6.53 1.25 -6.83
C ASN A 18 7.70 1.50 -7.80
N ASP A 19 8.23 2.72 -7.83
CA ASP A 19 9.38 3.10 -8.67
C ASP A 19 10.59 2.20 -8.37
N THR A 20 10.91 2.01 -7.09
CA THR A 20 12.05 1.16 -6.68
C THR A 20 11.83 -0.31 -7.08
N VAL A 21 10.59 -0.83 -7.04
CA VAL A 21 10.26 -2.18 -7.50
C VAL A 21 10.44 -2.30 -9.01
N THR A 22 10.02 -1.31 -9.80
CA THR A 22 10.17 -1.36 -11.27
C THR A 22 11.64 -1.38 -11.70
N GLU A 23 12.51 -0.69 -10.96
CA GLU A 23 13.96 -0.67 -11.18
C GLU A 23 14.68 -1.94 -10.70
N PHE A 24 14.02 -2.81 -9.95
CA PHE A 24 14.67 -3.98 -9.37
C PHE A 24 15.06 -5.03 -10.42
N PHE A 25 16.31 -5.44 -10.38
CA PHE A 25 16.88 -6.54 -11.15
C PHE A 25 17.81 -7.38 -10.27
N PRO A 26 17.80 -8.72 -10.39
CA PRO A 26 18.63 -9.59 -9.57
C PRO A 26 20.09 -9.48 -10.02
N SER A 27 20.89 -8.81 -9.22
CA SER A 27 22.32 -8.56 -9.45
C SER A 27 22.99 -8.23 -8.11
N VAL A 28 24.33 -8.13 -8.07
CA VAL A 28 25.04 -7.68 -6.85
C VAL A 28 24.55 -6.30 -6.38
N PRO A 29 24.40 -5.28 -7.26
CA PRO A 29 23.69 -4.04 -6.90
C PRO A 29 22.22 -4.26 -6.54
N GLY A 30 21.56 -5.21 -7.20
CA GLY A 30 20.17 -5.60 -6.96
C GLY A 30 19.87 -6.02 -5.53
N THR A 31 20.83 -6.64 -4.82
CA THR A 31 20.67 -6.98 -3.39
C THR A 31 20.40 -5.72 -2.55
N LEU A 32 21.06 -4.58 -2.85
CA LEU A 32 20.81 -3.32 -2.16
C LEU A 32 19.42 -2.76 -2.50
N THR A 33 18.99 -2.89 -3.75
CA THR A 33 17.63 -2.51 -4.17
C THR A 33 16.57 -3.35 -3.43
N ALA A 34 16.77 -4.65 -3.26
CA ALA A 34 15.87 -5.51 -2.49
C ALA A 34 15.77 -5.07 -1.01
N LEU A 35 16.90 -4.71 -0.39
CA LEU A 35 16.91 -4.16 0.97
C LEU A 35 16.18 -2.80 1.04
N LYS A 36 16.37 -1.94 0.03
CA LYS A 36 15.65 -0.66 -0.09
C LYS A 36 14.14 -0.87 -0.21
N ILE A 37 13.69 -1.85 -0.99
CA ILE A 37 12.27 -2.23 -1.12
C ILE A 37 11.70 -2.65 0.24
N ALA A 38 12.43 -3.48 1.00
CA ALA A 38 12.00 -3.89 2.33
C ALA A 38 11.90 -2.69 3.31
N ALA A 39 12.87 -1.78 3.27
CA ALA A 39 12.85 -0.56 4.09
C ALA A 39 11.66 0.35 3.72
N LEU A 40 11.46 0.64 2.43
CA LEU A 40 10.34 1.44 1.94
C LEU A 40 8.98 0.80 2.26
N SER A 41 8.88 -0.52 2.24
CA SER A 41 7.66 -1.24 2.66
C SER A 41 7.37 -1.05 4.15
N GLY A 42 8.42 -1.09 4.99
CA GLY A 42 8.30 -0.79 6.42
C GLY A 42 7.91 0.66 6.70
N ASP A 43 8.46 1.61 5.93
CA ASP A 43 8.11 3.02 6.02
C ASP A 43 6.67 3.27 5.57
N LEU A 44 6.25 2.69 4.45
CA LEU A 44 4.86 2.74 3.99
C LEU A 44 3.91 2.21 5.06
N LYS A 45 4.21 1.06 5.67
CA LYS A 45 3.40 0.52 6.77
C LYS A 45 3.26 1.54 7.91
N ARG A 46 4.37 2.14 8.34
CA ARG A 46 4.36 3.15 9.40
C ARG A 46 3.53 4.37 9.02
N THR A 47 3.63 4.82 7.77
CA THR A 47 2.82 5.94 7.26
C THR A 47 1.33 5.59 7.26
N ILE A 48 0.95 4.36 6.88
CA ILE A 48 -0.44 3.88 6.97
C ILE A 48 -0.92 3.89 8.41
N ASP A 49 -0.15 3.29 9.34
CA ASP A 49 -0.52 3.22 10.75
C ASP A 49 -0.66 4.62 11.39
N GLN A 50 0.23 5.56 11.03
CA GLN A 50 0.13 6.97 11.45
C GLN A 50 -1.10 7.66 10.86
N GLY A 51 -1.39 7.43 9.58
CA GLY A 51 -2.60 7.91 8.93
C GLY A 51 -3.86 7.39 9.63
N THR A 52 -3.90 6.10 9.97
CA THR A 52 -4.99 5.48 10.73
C THR A 52 -5.20 6.17 12.07
N ASN A 53 -4.13 6.47 12.81
CA ASN A 53 -4.23 7.18 14.09
C ASN A 53 -4.80 8.60 13.92
N ILE A 54 -4.34 9.35 12.92
CA ILE A 54 -4.86 10.69 12.63
C ILE A 54 -6.36 10.63 12.29
N VAL A 55 -6.75 9.68 11.44
CA VAL A 55 -8.15 9.48 11.05
C VAL A 55 -9.01 9.02 12.22
N SER A 56 -8.51 8.12 13.07
CA SER A 56 -9.28 7.62 14.22
C SER A 56 -9.54 8.71 15.25
N GLN A 57 -8.73 9.76 15.30
CA GLN A 57 -8.91 10.91 16.17
C GLN A 57 -9.77 12.03 15.56
N SER A 58 -10.17 11.92 14.28
CA SER A 58 -10.96 12.95 13.62
C SER A 58 -12.44 12.90 14.01
N GLU A 59 -13.11 14.03 13.86
CA GLU A 59 -14.57 14.08 13.80
C GLU A 59 -15.07 13.40 12.51
N GLN A 60 -16.38 13.11 12.48
CA GLN A 60 -17.03 12.67 11.25
C GLN A 60 -17.01 13.81 10.24
N LEU A 61 -16.63 13.49 9.01
CA LEU A 61 -16.57 14.42 7.91
C LEU A 61 -17.95 14.77 7.40
N THR A 62 -18.11 16.04 7.02
CA THR A 62 -19.23 16.48 6.22
C THR A 62 -19.13 15.93 4.79
N GLN A 63 -20.21 16.05 4.02
CA GLN A 63 -20.21 15.66 2.61
C GLN A 63 -19.15 16.41 1.79
N ASP A 64 -19.03 17.73 1.98
CA ASP A 64 -18.06 18.58 1.27
C ASP A 64 -16.61 18.23 1.61
N GLU A 65 -16.35 17.75 2.83
CA GLU A 65 -15.02 17.30 3.23
C GLU A 65 -14.71 15.87 2.77
N SER A 66 -15.73 15.03 2.66
CA SER A 66 -15.59 13.62 2.27
C SER A 66 -15.32 13.45 0.78
N LEU A 67 -15.82 14.34 -0.08
CA LEU A 67 -15.63 14.26 -1.54
C LEU A 67 -14.15 14.37 -1.95
N PRO A 68 -13.36 15.38 -1.51
CA PRO A 68 -11.93 15.43 -1.79
C PRO A 68 -11.16 14.23 -1.24
N VAL A 69 -11.57 13.71 -0.09
CA VAL A 69 -10.98 12.50 0.50
C VAL A 69 -11.23 11.28 -0.39
N ALA A 70 -12.45 11.10 -0.89
CA ALA A 70 -12.79 10.01 -1.80
C ALA A 70 -11.96 10.07 -3.10
N VAL A 71 -11.78 11.26 -3.68
CA VAL A 71 -10.93 11.45 -4.87
C VAL A 71 -9.48 11.06 -4.59
N ALA A 72 -8.91 11.49 -3.46
CA ALA A 72 -7.56 11.15 -3.08
C ALA A 72 -7.39 9.63 -2.82
N VAL A 73 -8.39 8.97 -2.22
CA VAL A 73 -8.39 7.52 -2.01
C VAL A 73 -8.44 6.76 -3.33
N ILE A 74 -9.21 7.22 -4.32
CA ILE A 74 -9.24 6.59 -5.66
C ILE A 74 -7.85 6.66 -6.31
N SER A 75 -7.18 7.81 -6.25
CA SER A 75 -5.81 7.95 -6.76
C SER A 75 -4.84 7.02 -6.03
N LEU A 76 -4.94 6.94 -4.70
CA LEU A 76 -4.12 6.03 -3.90
C LEU A 76 -4.38 4.56 -4.26
N ALA A 77 -5.64 4.17 -4.46
CA ALA A 77 -6.00 2.81 -4.86
C ALA A 77 -5.37 2.41 -6.20
N ASN A 78 -5.39 3.32 -7.19
CA ASN A 78 -4.75 3.08 -8.49
C ASN A 78 -3.24 2.83 -8.36
N GLU A 79 -2.54 3.64 -7.55
CA GLU A 79 -1.11 3.43 -7.28
C GLU A 79 -0.84 2.12 -6.53
N VAL A 80 -1.69 1.76 -5.57
CA VAL A 80 -1.60 0.46 -4.88
C VAL A 80 -1.76 -0.70 -5.87
N PHE A 81 -2.75 -0.65 -6.77
CA PHE A 81 -2.92 -1.66 -7.80
C PHE A 81 -1.71 -1.75 -8.74
N SER A 82 -1.16 -0.62 -9.17
CA SER A 82 0.06 -0.61 -9.99
C SER A 82 1.24 -1.22 -9.24
N SER A 83 1.43 -0.86 -7.97
CA SER A 83 2.54 -1.36 -7.15
C SER A 83 2.46 -2.87 -6.94
N LEU A 84 1.28 -3.40 -6.61
CA LEU A 84 1.07 -4.84 -6.45
C LEU A 84 1.34 -5.61 -7.76
N ASN A 85 0.83 -5.11 -8.89
CA ASN A 85 1.10 -5.69 -10.20
C ASN A 85 2.59 -5.68 -10.55
N ASN A 86 3.31 -4.59 -10.23
CA ASN A 86 4.74 -4.49 -10.46
C ASN A 86 5.55 -5.42 -9.56
N ILE A 87 5.14 -5.59 -8.30
CA ILE A 87 5.75 -6.56 -7.38
C ILE A 87 5.60 -7.97 -7.95
N VAL A 88 4.39 -8.36 -8.38
CA VAL A 88 4.12 -9.68 -8.98
C VAL A 88 4.90 -9.88 -10.27
N SER A 89 4.97 -8.89 -11.17
CA SER A 89 5.73 -8.99 -12.42
C SER A 89 7.24 -9.17 -12.18
N LYS A 90 7.74 -8.71 -11.02
CA LYS A 90 9.13 -8.86 -10.57
C LYS A 90 9.36 -10.10 -9.70
N LYS A 91 8.39 -11.01 -9.55
CA LYS A 91 8.56 -12.23 -8.75
C LYS A 91 9.84 -13.00 -9.11
N TRP A 92 10.11 -13.17 -10.41
CA TRP A 92 11.31 -13.86 -10.90
C TRP A 92 12.63 -13.25 -10.39
N ALA A 93 12.64 -11.92 -10.18
CA ALA A 93 13.80 -11.21 -9.64
C ALA A 93 13.90 -11.41 -8.13
N PHE A 94 12.78 -11.41 -7.41
CA PHE A 94 12.75 -11.69 -5.98
C PHE A 94 13.16 -13.12 -5.65
N ASP A 95 12.81 -14.08 -6.51
CA ASP A 95 13.26 -15.47 -6.40
C ASP A 95 14.81 -15.60 -6.48
N GLN A 96 15.50 -14.58 -7.01
CA GLN A 96 16.95 -14.53 -7.20
C GLN A 96 17.64 -13.40 -6.41
N ALA A 97 16.94 -12.77 -5.47
CA ALA A 97 17.32 -11.45 -4.94
C ALA A 97 18.66 -11.38 -4.19
N ILE A 98 19.02 -12.40 -3.41
CA ILE A 98 20.25 -12.36 -2.59
C ILE A 98 21.35 -13.03 -3.41
N PHE A 99 22.12 -12.22 -4.14
CA PHE A 99 23.25 -12.68 -4.99
C PHE A 99 22.90 -13.81 -5.98
N GLY A 100 21.64 -13.96 -6.37
CA GLY A 100 21.18 -15.08 -7.20
C GLY A 100 21.08 -16.43 -6.48
N VAL A 101 21.29 -16.49 -5.16
CA VAL A 101 21.38 -17.75 -4.39
C VAL A 101 20.29 -17.96 -3.35
N ILE A 102 19.71 -16.88 -2.79
CA ILE A 102 18.61 -16.99 -1.81
C ILE A 102 17.43 -16.13 -2.28
N SER A 103 16.25 -16.75 -2.30
CA SER A 103 15.00 -16.11 -2.65
C SER A 103 14.53 -15.16 -1.54
N ALA A 104 14.10 -13.96 -1.93
CA ALA A 104 13.44 -12.99 -1.06
C ALA A 104 11.91 -13.23 -0.96
N THR A 105 11.36 -14.22 -1.67
CA THR A 105 9.92 -14.50 -1.72
C THR A 105 9.24 -14.60 -0.34
N PRO A 106 9.82 -15.30 0.66
CA PRO A 106 9.22 -15.33 2.00
C PRO A 106 9.13 -13.94 2.66
N VAL A 107 10.13 -13.09 2.43
CA VAL A 107 10.16 -11.73 2.98
C VAL A 107 9.13 -10.84 2.28
N VAL A 108 9.03 -10.94 0.95
CA VAL A 108 8.02 -10.20 0.17
C VAL A 108 6.61 -10.59 0.63
N LYS A 109 6.34 -11.88 0.81
CA LYS A 109 5.07 -12.37 1.35
C LYS A 109 4.73 -11.73 2.70
N LEU A 110 5.65 -11.78 3.67
CA LEU A 110 5.44 -11.20 5.00
C LEU A 110 5.17 -9.68 4.94
N LEU A 111 5.85 -8.96 4.06
CA LEU A 111 5.63 -7.52 3.86
C LEU A 111 4.24 -7.25 3.25
N LEU A 112 3.84 -8.03 2.25
CA LEU A 112 2.50 -7.92 1.64
C LEU A 112 1.39 -8.22 2.66
N GLU A 113 1.55 -9.25 3.48
CA GLU A 113 0.60 -9.57 4.56
C GLU A 113 0.48 -8.42 5.59
N ALA A 114 1.62 -7.85 6.00
CA ALA A 114 1.64 -6.73 6.93
C ALA A 114 1.01 -5.45 6.35
N LEU A 115 1.29 -5.13 5.08
CA LEU A 115 0.71 -3.97 4.38
C LEU A 115 -0.78 -4.16 4.13
N ARG A 116 -1.23 -5.36 3.77
CA ARG A 116 -2.65 -5.69 3.62
C ARG A 116 -3.40 -5.43 4.92
N SER A 117 -2.88 -5.92 6.04
CA SER A 117 -3.48 -5.72 7.37
C SER A 117 -3.59 -4.23 7.74
N SER A 118 -2.50 -3.46 7.62
CA SER A 118 -2.52 -2.02 7.91
C SER A 118 -3.48 -1.26 6.98
N THR A 119 -3.55 -1.64 5.70
CA THR A 119 -4.45 -1.01 4.73
C THR A 119 -5.92 -1.28 5.04
N GLN A 120 -6.26 -2.50 5.48
CA GLN A 120 -7.62 -2.81 5.95
C GLN A 120 -8.03 -1.95 7.15
N GLU A 121 -7.13 -1.82 8.13
CA GLU A 121 -7.40 -1.01 9.32
C GLU A 121 -7.58 0.47 8.95
N PHE A 122 -6.70 1.02 8.12
CA PHE A 122 -6.82 2.38 7.60
C PHE A 122 -8.13 2.60 6.85
N GLY A 123 -8.45 1.73 5.88
CA GLY A 123 -9.65 1.85 5.06
C GLY A 123 -10.94 1.75 5.86
N THR A 124 -11.00 0.84 6.84
CA THR A 124 -12.16 0.69 7.73
C THR A 124 -12.34 1.92 8.61
N THR A 125 -11.23 2.41 9.20
CA THR A 125 -11.23 3.61 10.05
C THR A 125 -11.66 4.83 9.26
N LEU A 126 -11.09 5.04 8.07
CA LEU A 126 -11.46 6.14 7.18
C LEU A 126 -12.92 6.06 6.77
N THR A 127 -13.41 4.88 6.39
CA THR A 127 -14.82 4.67 6.05
C THR A 127 -15.72 5.16 7.18
N SER A 128 -15.45 4.81 8.43
CA SER A 128 -16.26 5.26 9.58
C SER A 128 -16.29 6.78 9.81
N ARG A 129 -15.33 7.51 9.22
CA ARG A 129 -15.23 8.98 9.32
C ARG A 129 -15.85 9.71 8.14
N LEU A 130 -16.20 9.04 7.05
CA LEU A 130 -16.82 9.68 5.90
C LEU A 130 -18.27 10.10 6.19
N ASP A 131 -18.82 10.95 5.33
CA ASP A 131 -20.25 11.18 5.23
C ASP A 131 -21.00 9.87 4.90
N SER A 132 -22.22 9.75 5.43
CA SER A 132 -23.09 8.58 5.30
C SER A 132 -23.29 8.09 3.86
N SER A 133 -23.34 9.00 2.88
CA SER A 133 -23.49 8.62 1.47
C SER A 133 -22.28 7.82 0.96
N LEU A 134 -21.07 8.20 1.37
CA LEU A 134 -19.83 7.55 0.95
C LEU A 134 -19.47 6.33 1.82
N GLN A 135 -19.94 6.27 3.07
CA GLN A 135 -19.81 5.07 3.90
C GLN A 135 -20.39 3.81 3.24
N SER A 136 -21.45 3.98 2.44
CA SER A 136 -22.09 2.87 1.72
C SER A 136 -21.28 2.35 0.52
N VAL A 137 -20.39 3.18 -0.05
CA VAL A 137 -19.66 2.88 -1.29
C VAL A 137 -18.19 2.53 -1.01
N ALA A 138 -17.58 3.14 0.00
CA ALA A 138 -16.18 2.92 0.37
C ALA A 138 -15.78 1.43 0.56
N PRO A 139 -16.64 0.54 1.12
CA PRO A 139 -16.31 -0.88 1.25
C PRO A 139 -15.96 -1.56 -0.07
N VAL A 140 -16.53 -1.13 -1.20
CA VAL A 140 -16.25 -1.73 -2.51
C VAL A 140 -14.79 -1.53 -2.91
N ILE A 141 -14.26 -0.31 -2.71
CA ILE A 141 -12.87 0.01 -3.01
C ILE A 141 -11.94 -0.79 -2.08
N LEU A 142 -12.28 -0.86 -0.80
CA LEU A 142 -11.48 -1.59 0.18
C LEU A 142 -11.42 -3.09 -0.13
N THR A 143 -12.55 -3.71 -0.52
CA THR A 143 -12.58 -5.12 -0.97
C THR A 143 -11.72 -5.35 -2.20
N ASN A 144 -11.75 -4.43 -3.18
CA ASN A 144 -10.92 -4.58 -4.38
C ASN A 144 -9.41 -4.50 -4.06
N ILE A 145 -9.01 -3.59 -3.18
CA ILE A 145 -7.62 -3.50 -2.69
C ILE A 145 -7.23 -4.78 -1.94
N ASP A 146 -8.12 -5.28 -1.09
CA ASP A 146 -7.88 -6.51 -0.33
C ASP A 146 -7.67 -7.73 -1.24
N ASN A 147 -8.49 -7.87 -2.27
CA ASN A 147 -8.36 -8.93 -3.28
C ASN A 147 -7.04 -8.81 -4.03
N ALA A 148 -6.63 -7.61 -4.44
CA ALA A 148 -5.35 -7.41 -5.11
C ALA A 148 -4.15 -7.79 -4.22
N PHE A 149 -4.21 -7.47 -2.92
CA PHE A 149 -3.20 -7.95 -1.97
C PHE A 149 -3.23 -9.48 -1.83
N ALA A 150 -4.42 -10.10 -1.78
CA ALA A 150 -4.55 -11.55 -1.71
C ALA A 150 -3.91 -12.24 -2.93
N ASP A 151 -4.18 -11.73 -4.13
CA ASP A 151 -3.60 -12.24 -5.38
C ASP A 151 -2.07 -12.08 -5.40
N ALA A 152 -1.56 -10.93 -4.97
CA ALA A 152 -0.13 -10.72 -4.83
C ALA A 152 0.51 -11.69 -3.82
N ILE A 153 -0.08 -11.85 -2.64
CA ILE A 153 0.40 -12.81 -1.61
C ILE A 153 0.41 -14.24 -2.16
N ALA A 154 -0.63 -14.64 -2.90
CA ALA A 154 -0.73 -15.95 -3.51
C ALA A 154 0.39 -16.19 -4.54
N ALA A 155 0.76 -15.16 -5.31
CA ALA A 155 1.89 -15.24 -6.24
C ALA A 155 3.23 -15.47 -5.54
N PHE A 156 3.39 -15.09 -4.27
CA PHE A 156 4.61 -15.28 -3.46
C PHE A 156 4.50 -16.40 -2.41
N SER A 157 3.52 -17.30 -2.54
CA SER A 157 3.29 -18.43 -1.62
C SER A 157 3.76 -19.76 -2.16
#